data_AF-A0A556TKF2-F1
#
_entry.id   AF-A0A556TKF2-F1
#
_cell.length_a   1.000
_cell.length_b   1.000
_cell.length_c   1.000
_cell.angle_alpha   90.00
_cell.angle_beta   90.00
_cell.angle_gamma   90.00
#
_symmetry.space_group_name_H-M   'P 1'
#
loop_
_entity.id
_entity.type
_entity.pdbx_description
1 polymer ?
#
loop_
_entity_poly.entity_id
_entity_poly.type
_entity_poly.pdbx_seq_one_letter_code
_entity_poly.pdbx_strand_id
1 'polypeptide(L)'
;MKTYDVPPDYTDVVLPEKPKLVFLNRVPNLKKALGGGYLHWGHMEMMRLTINRRMDARTAFARWRINAPYKPITRKSLGQRMGGGKGAVDHYVTPVKCGRLIVEVGGQLELGEVESVLKEVAKKLPFPAKVVSKESLAVMQQEQAEREANNQNPWTFKRIARSNMLGIRKVISPFDLHNHGRYTGKFFNPDRV
;
A
#
# COMPACT_ATOMS: atom_id res chain seq x y z
N MET A 1 6.26 40.04 18.45
CA MET A 1 5.83 39.01 19.44
C MET A 1 5.93 37.65 18.77
N LYS A 2 6.16 36.56 19.52
CA LYS A 2 5.98 35.21 18.99
C LYS A 2 4.48 34.88 19.05
N THR A 3 3.90 34.50 17.92
CA THR A 3 2.58 33.87 17.87
C THR A 3 2.75 32.41 18.25
N TYR A 4 1.87 31.91 19.12
CA TYR A 4 1.79 30.50 19.49
C TYR A 4 0.47 29.98 18.94
N ASP A 5 0.54 28.94 18.10
CA ASP A 5 -0.65 28.25 17.63
C ASP A 5 -1.22 27.38 18.77
N VAL A 6 -2.55 27.24 18.80
CA VAL A 6 -3.22 26.41 19.81
C VAL A 6 -2.92 24.94 19.49
N PRO A 7 -2.45 24.13 20.45
CA PRO A 7 -2.17 22.71 20.20
C PRO A 7 -3.47 21.96 19.84
N PRO A 8 -3.39 20.91 19.00
CA PRO A 8 -4.57 20.13 18.63
C PRO A 8 -5.17 19.41 19.85
N ASP A 9 -6.49 19.51 20.00
CA ASP A 9 -7.24 18.78 21.02
C ASP A 9 -7.57 17.36 20.52
N TYR A 10 -7.41 16.38 21.41
CA TYR A 10 -7.65 14.96 21.16
C TYR A 10 -8.66 14.34 22.14
N THR A 11 -9.41 15.16 22.89
CA THR A 11 -10.35 14.69 23.94
C THR A 11 -11.44 13.76 23.38
N ASP A 12 -11.86 13.95 22.13
CA ASP A 12 -12.85 13.10 21.45
C ASP A 12 -12.32 11.72 20.99
N VAL A 13 -11.00 11.48 21.06
CA VAL A 13 -10.37 10.27 20.50
C VAL A 13 -10.34 9.13 21.53
N VAL A 14 -11.39 8.30 21.51
CA VAL A 14 -11.48 7.09 22.35
C VAL A 14 -10.60 5.96 21.79
N LEU A 15 -9.71 5.42 22.64
CA LEU A 15 -8.83 4.30 22.29
C LEU A 15 -9.51 2.93 22.47
N PRO A 16 -9.23 1.94 21.61
CA PRO A 16 -9.76 0.58 21.75
C PRO A 16 -8.99 -0.23 22.81
N GLU A 17 -9.69 -1.14 23.51
CA GLU A 17 -9.12 -2.05 24.53
C GLU A 17 -7.85 -2.80 24.10
N LYS A 18 -7.73 -3.10 22.79
CA LYS A 18 -6.58 -3.77 22.18
C LYS A 18 -5.92 -2.82 21.17
N PRO A 19 -5.01 -1.94 21.64
CA PRO A 19 -4.38 -0.93 20.80
C PRO A 19 -3.24 -1.49 19.93
N LYS A 20 -2.54 -2.53 20.39
CA LYS A 20 -1.39 -3.11 19.67
C LYS A 20 -1.82 -4.01 18.50
N LEU A 21 -0.98 -4.09 17.47
CA LEU A 21 -1.19 -4.99 16.33
C LEU A 21 -1.23 -6.44 16.80
N VAL A 22 -2.39 -7.07 16.62
CA VAL A 22 -2.63 -8.50 16.86
C VAL A 22 -1.73 -9.35 15.96
N PHE A 23 -1.32 -10.52 16.43
CA PHE A 23 -0.63 -11.50 15.59
C PHE A 23 -1.54 -12.01 14.48
N LEU A 24 -1.10 -11.95 13.22
CA LEU A 24 -1.84 -12.55 12.12
C LEU A 24 -1.39 -13.99 11.91
N ASN A 25 -2.30 -14.91 12.20
CA ASN A 25 -2.21 -16.32 11.87
C ASN A 25 -2.06 -16.51 10.34
N ARG A 26 -1.76 -17.73 9.89
CA ARG A 26 -1.52 -18.05 8.46
C ARG A 26 -2.79 -18.08 7.58
N VAL A 27 -3.91 -17.45 8.00
CA VAL A 27 -5.26 -17.46 7.36
C VAL A 27 -6.13 -16.25 7.86
N PRO A 28 -7.19 -15.78 7.14
CA PRO A 28 -7.27 -14.38 6.68
C PRO A 28 -8.42 -13.49 7.25
N ASN A 29 -8.28 -12.15 7.22
CA ASN A 29 -9.35 -11.18 6.84
C ASN A 29 -8.81 -9.74 6.50
N LEU A 30 -9.44 -9.01 5.54
CA LEU A 30 -8.78 -8.51 4.30
C LEU A 30 -8.56 -6.97 4.09
N LYS A 31 -7.53 -6.67 3.26
CA LYS A 31 -7.27 -5.54 2.29
C LYS A 31 -6.93 -4.08 2.71
N LYS A 32 -5.65 -3.61 2.59
CA LYS A 32 -5.15 -2.36 1.88
C LYS A 32 -3.54 -2.37 1.72
N ALA A 33 -2.80 -1.92 0.64
CA ALA A 33 -1.30 -1.61 0.54
C ALA A 33 -0.81 -0.79 -0.72
N LEU A 34 0.34 -0.07 -0.77
CA LEU A 34 0.60 0.97 -1.82
C LEU A 34 1.26 0.53 -3.16
N GLY A 35 1.76 -0.70 -3.28
CA GLY A 35 2.35 -1.23 -4.52
C GLY A 35 1.86 -2.65 -4.85
N GLY A 36 2.14 -3.14 -6.06
CA GLY A 36 1.85 -4.52 -6.44
C GLY A 36 2.88 -5.51 -5.86
N GLY A 37 2.46 -6.45 -5.01
CA GLY A 37 3.39 -7.43 -4.44
C GLY A 37 2.76 -8.51 -3.55
N TYR A 38 3.60 -9.43 -3.07
CA TYR A 38 3.22 -10.46 -2.11
C TYR A 38 3.81 -10.13 -0.73
N LEU A 39 2.97 -10.18 0.30
CA LEU A 39 3.40 -10.16 1.69
C LEU A 39 3.45 -11.59 2.23
N HIS A 40 4.65 -12.00 2.64
CA HIS A 40 4.90 -13.25 3.35
C HIS A 40 4.73 -13.01 4.86
N TRP A 41 4.50 -14.08 5.63
CA TRP A 41 4.36 -14.00 7.09
C TRP A 41 5.51 -13.24 7.78
N GLY A 42 6.76 -13.44 7.36
CA GLY A 42 7.92 -12.74 7.91
C GLY A 42 7.88 -11.22 7.75
N HIS A 43 7.33 -10.70 6.65
CA HIS A 43 7.12 -9.26 6.49
C HIS A 43 6.07 -8.74 7.48
N MET A 44 5.03 -9.53 7.75
CA MET A 44 3.96 -9.16 8.66
C MET A 44 4.42 -9.17 10.11
N GLU A 45 5.21 -10.15 10.52
CA GLU A 45 5.79 -10.20 11.86
C GLU A 45 6.85 -9.11 12.09
N MET A 46 7.68 -8.81 11.08
CA MET A 46 8.62 -7.67 11.12
C MET A 46 7.88 -6.33 11.34
N MET A 47 6.78 -6.11 10.60
CA MET A 47 5.92 -4.94 10.78
C MET A 47 5.32 -4.89 12.19
N ARG A 48 4.72 -6.01 12.64
CA ARG A 48 4.08 -6.13 13.96
C ARG A 48 5.05 -5.79 15.08
N LEU A 49 6.25 -6.36 15.02
CA LEU A 49 7.29 -6.21 16.04
C LEU A 49 7.87 -4.81 16.06
N THR A 50 8.12 -4.21 14.88
CA THR A 50 8.67 -2.85 14.77
C THR A 50 7.69 -1.82 15.33
N ILE A 51 6.41 -1.92 14.98
CA ILE A 51 5.36 -0.99 15.42
C ILE A 51 5.06 -1.17 16.92
N ASN A 52 4.80 -2.40 17.37
CA ASN A 52 4.45 -2.67 18.78
C ASN A 52 5.58 -2.41 19.80
N ARG A 53 6.83 -2.28 19.33
CA ARG A 53 8.01 -1.89 20.14
C ARG A 53 8.21 -0.38 20.26
N ARG A 54 7.71 0.41 19.31
CA ARG A 54 7.90 1.88 19.28
C ARG A 54 6.63 2.68 19.51
N MET A 55 5.45 2.06 19.49
CA MET A 55 4.19 2.72 19.84
C MET A 55 3.81 2.54 21.30
N ASP A 56 3.46 3.65 21.92
CA ASP A 56 2.83 3.68 23.23
C ASP A 56 1.35 3.32 23.14
N ALA A 57 1.01 2.22 23.79
CA ALA A 57 -0.35 1.66 23.81
C ALA A 57 -1.37 2.53 24.58
N ARG A 58 -0.92 3.60 25.25
CA ARG A 58 -1.76 4.53 26.02
C ARG A 58 -2.26 5.71 25.20
N THR A 59 -1.61 6.02 24.08
CA THR A 59 -1.91 7.17 23.21
C THR A 59 -2.21 6.73 21.78
N ALA A 60 -1.57 5.65 21.31
CA ALA A 60 -1.70 5.14 19.94
C ALA A 60 -2.32 3.75 19.87
N PHE A 61 -3.13 3.52 18.82
CA PHE A 61 -3.52 2.19 18.36
C PHE A 61 -3.12 1.97 16.91
N ALA A 62 -2.82 0.72 16.58
CA ALA A 62 -2.51 0.28 15.22
C ALA A 62 -3.39 -0.93 14.84
N ARG A 63 -4.02 -0.85 13.67
CA ARG A 63 -4.89 -1.89 13.11
C ARG A 63 -4.35 -2.40 11.78
N TRP A 64 -4.39 -3.71 11.62
CA TRP A 64 -4.18 -4.34 10.32
C TRP A 64 -5.33 -3.98 9.40
N ARG A 65 -4.99 -3.49 8.21
CA ARG A 65 -5.94 -3.39 7.10
C ARG A 65 -5.76 -4.55 6.12
N ILE A 66 -4.61 -5.23 6.10
CA ILE A 66 -4.35 -6.38 5.21
C ILE A 66 -4.89 -7.72 5.72
N ASN A 67 -5.11 -8.61 4.75
CA ASN A 67 -5.34 -10.03 4.99
C ASN A 67 -4.14 -10.68 5.65
N ALA A 68 -4.40 -11.64 6.54
CA ALA A 68 -3.43 -12.69 6.80
C ALA A 68 -3.19 -13.53 5.54
N PRO A 69 -2.01 -14.16 5.42
CA PRO A 69 -1.63 -14.90 4.21
C PRO A 69 -2.68 -15.95 3.86
N TYR A 70 -3.02 -16.07 2.57
CA TYR A 70 -4.14 -16.92 2.15
C TYR A 70 -4.00 -17.51 0.76
N LYS A 71 -3.20 -16.89 -0.11
CA LYS A 71 -2.90 -17.42 -1.43
C LYS A 71 -1.80 -18.48 -1.29
N PRO A 72 -2.06 -19.77 -1.56
CA PRO A 72 -1.01 -20.79 -1.52
C PRO A 72 -0.01 -20.58 -2.66
N ILE A 73 1.27 -20.67 -2.33
CA ILE A 73 2.38 -20.73 -3.28
C ILE A 73 2.90 -22.17 -3.28
N THR A 74 2.87 -22.81 -4.44
CA THR A 74 3.37 -24.18 -4.60
C THR A 74 4.82 -24.19 -5.08
N ARG A 75 5.65 -25.07 -4.50
CA ARG A 75 7.06 -25.25 -4.85
C ARG A 75 7.34 -26.74 -5.10
N LYS A 76 8.20 -27.04 -6.08
CA LYS A 76 8.75 -28.39 -6.27
C LYS A 76 10.05 -28.54 -5.49
N SER A 77 10.37 -29.76 -5.09
CA SER A 77 11.66 -30.09 -4.46
C SER A 77 12.83 -29.68 -5.37
N LEU A 78 13.91 -29.23 -4.76
CA LEU A 78 15.13 -28.84 -5.47
C LEU A 78 15.70 -30.04 -6.25
N GLY A 79 16.24 -29.81 -7.44
CA GLY A 79 16.83 -30.86 -8.30
C GLY A 79 15.85 -31.68 -9.14
N GLN A 80 14.54 -31.46 -9.03
CA GLN A 80 13.55 -32.14 -9.87
C GLN A 80 13.53 -31.59 -11.31
N ARG A 81 13.30 -32.48 -12.29
CA ARG A 81 13.13 -32.11 -13.71
C ARG A 81 11.78 -31.41 -13.95
N MET A 82 11.65 -30.78 -15.10
CA MET A 82 10.36 -30.25 -15.59
C MET A 82 9.39 -31.40 -15.92
N GLY A 83 8.08 -31.16 -15.84
CA GLY A 83 7.04 -32.20 -15.91
C GLY A 83 6.62 -32.75 -14.53
N GLY A 84 5.88 -33.86 -14.48
CA GLY A 84 5.48 -34.50 -13.22
C GLY A 84 4.46 -33.73 -12.36
N GLY A 85 3.53 -32.99 -12.98
CA GLY A 85 2.43 -32.32 -12.28
C GLY A 85 2.83 -31.06 -11.50
N LYS A 86 1.99 -30.66 -10.53
CA LYS A 86 2.15 -29.46 -9.68
C LYS A 86 2.77 -29.83 -8.33
N GLY A 87 3.68 -29.00 -7.82
CA GLY A 87 4.29 -29.20 -6.51
C GLY A 87 3.33 -28.97 -5.34
N ALA A 88 3.73 -29.41 -4.14
CA ALA A 88 3.00 -29.18 -2.89
C ALA A 88 2.96 -27.69 -2.52
N VAL A 89 2.04 -27.32 -1.62
CA VAL A 89 1.96 -25.96 -1.05
C VAL A 89 3.11 -25.75 -0.07
N ASP A 90 3.91 -24.72 -0.30
CA ASP A 90 5.11 -24.41 0.47
C ASP A 90 4.82 -23.36 1.55
N HIS A 91 4.18 -22.26 1.15
CA HIS A 91 3.77 -21.19 2.06
C HIS A 91 2.57 -20.43 1.51
N TYR A 92 1.99 -19.57 2.34
CA TYR A 92 0.90 -18.67 1.98
C TYR A 92 1.40 -17.23 1.88
N VAL A 93 0.78 -16.45 0.99
CA VAL A 93 1.03 -15.00 0.84
C VAL A 93 -0.26 -14.19 0.83
N THR A 94 -0.17 -12.92 1.17
CA THR A 94 -1.22 -11.92 0.90
C THR A 94 -0.84 -11.14 -0.36
N PRO A 95 -1.55 -11.31 -1.50
CA PRO A 95 -1.41 -10.41 -2.64
C PRO A 95 -1.93 -9.02 -2.29
N VAL A 96 -1.21 -8.00 -2.71
CA VAL A 96 -1.68 -6.62 -2.63
C VAL A 96 -1.45 -5.88 -3.93
N LYS A 97 -2.43 -5.03 -4.26
CA LYS A 97 -2.42 -4.09 -5.40
C LYS A 97 -2.03 -2.70 -4.89
N CYS A 98 -1.60 -1.82 -5.78
CA CYS A 98 -1.31 -0.40 -5.51
C CYS A 98 -2.51 0.41 -4.93
N GLY A 99 -2.24 1.60 -4.37
CA GLY A 99 -3.25 2.60 -3.94
C GLY A 99 -3.96 2.30 -2.60
N ARG A 100 -3.47 1.29 -1.89
CA ARG A 100 -4.17 0.57 -0.82
C ARG A 100 -3.24 0.84 0.45
N LEU A 101 -3.68 0.70 1.71
CA LEU A 101 -3.02 1.09 3.01
C LEU A 101 -2.73 -0.14 3.92
N ILE A 102 -1.50 -0.42 4.34
CA ILE A 102 -1.20 -1.72 5.01
C ILE A 102 -1.66 -1.79 6.46
N VAL A 103 -1.21 -0.81 7.21
CA VAL A 103 -1.49 -0.59 8.62
C VAL A 103 -2.17 0.76 8.70
N GLU A 104 -3.22 0.81 9.52
CA GLU A 104 -3.86 2.05 9.95
C GLU A 104 -3.38 2.33 11.36
N VAL A 105 -3.02 3.58 11.63
CA VAL A 105 -2.62 4.05 12.96
C VAL A 105 -3.52 5.23 13.29
N GLY A 106 -4.00 5.28 14.53
CA GLY A 106 -4.77 6.39 15.06
C GLY A 106 -4.57 6.50 16.57
N GLY A 107 -5.07 7.57 17.16
CA GLY A 107 -4.89 7.87 18.58
C GLY A 107 -4.69 9.36 18.81
N GLN A 108 -4.28 9.69 20.04
CA GLN A 108 -3.94 11.05 20.47
C GLN A 108 -2.47 11.31 20.11
N LEU A 109 -2.21 11.54 18.82
CA LEU A 109 -0.85 11.61 18.27
C LEU A 109 -0.77 12.52 17.04
N GLU A 110 0.34 13.21 16.91
CA GLU A 110 0.70 13.94 15.69
C GLU A 110 1.39 13.03 14.68
N LEU A 111 1.36 13.41 13.40
CA LEU A 111 2.01 12.63 12.34
C LEU A 111 3.52 12.47 12.61
N GLY A 112 4.20 13.51 13.11
CA GLY A 112 5.64 13.55 13.27
C GLY A 112 6.21 12.44 14.16
N GLU A 113 5.52 12.09 15.24
CA GLU A 113 5.95 11.03 16.18
C GLU A 113 5.99 9.66 15.50
N VAL A 114 4.95 9.35 14.73
CA VAL A 114 4.74 8.03 14.11
C VAL A 114 5.39 7.91 12.73
N GLU A 115 5.60 9.03 12.03
CA GLU A 115 6.11 9.04 10.65
C GLU A 115 7.48 8.35 10.53
N SER A 116 8.37 8.57 11.49
CA SER A 116 9.72 7.97 11.53
C SER A 116 9.68 6.43 11.54
N VAL A 117 8.80 5.86 12.40
CA VAL A 117 8.59 4.42 12.56
C VAL A 117 7.96 3.83 11.30
N LEU A 118 6.94 4.49 10.75
CA LEU A 118 6.27 4.03 9.54
C LEU A 118 7.16 4.16 8.29
N LYS A 119 8.05 5.17 8.22
CA LYS A 119 9.08 5.30 7.17
C LYS A 119 10.09 4.16 7.21
N GLU A 120 10.53 3.74 8.41
CA GLU A 120 11.42 2.58 8.54
C GLU A 120 10.73 1.28 8.09
N VAL A 121 9.48 1.07 8.52
CA VAL A 121 8.68 -0.07 8.06
C VAL A 121 8.50 -0.04 6.55
N ALA A 122 8.18 1.12 5.96
CA ALA A 122 7.99 1.27 4.52
C ALA A 122 9.23 0.89 3.70
N LYS A 123 10.44 1.23 4.18
CA LYS A 123 11.72 0.84 3.55
C LYS A 123 11.97 -0.68 3.57
N LYS A 124 11.39 -1.41 4.53
CA LYS A 124 11.54 -2.88 4.68
C LYS A 124 10.50 -3.69 3.90
N LEU A 125 9.59 -3.04 3.17
CA LEU A 125 8.58 -3.73 2.36
C LEU A 125 9.11 -4.15 0.98
N PRO A 126 8.59 -5.26 0.40
CA PRO A 126 9.02 -5.75 -0.92
C PRO A 126 8.47 -4.91 -2.11
N PHE A 127 7.88 -3.75 -1.84
CA PHE A 127 7.33 -2.83 -2.83
C PHE A 127 7.35 -1.39 -2.28
N PRO A 128 7.38 -0.35 -3.14
CA PRO A 128 7.34 1.03 -2.70
C PRO A 128 6.09 1.36 -1.86
N ALA A 129 6.31 2.00 -0.72
CA ALA A 129 5.25 2.48 0.17
C ALA A 129 5.58 3.89 0.66
N LYS A 130 4.55 4.73 0.78
CA LYS A 130 4.61 6.09 1.32
C LYS A 130 3.76 6.16 2.60
N VAL A 131 4.23 6.86 3.62
CA VAL A 131 3.41 7.21 4.79
C VAL A 131 2.50 8.37 4.38
N VAL A 132 1.21 8.28 4.69
CA VAL A 132 0.22 9.31 4.34
C VAL A 132 -0.77 9.52 5.50
N SER A 133 -1.03 10.79 5.83
CA SER A 133 -2.18 11.18 6.66
C SER A 133 -3.43 11.35 5.79
N LYS A 134 -4.59 11.61 6.42
CA LYS A 134 -5.84 11.94 5.71
C LYS A 134 -5.69 13.18 4.83
N GLU A 135 -5.09 14.23 5.37
CA GLU A 135 -4.82 15.50 4.68
C GLU A 135 -3.78 15.33 3.57
N SER A 136 -2.63 14.72 3.87
CA SER A 136 -1.59 14.47 2.87
C SER A 136 -2.10 13.64 1.69
N LEU A 137 -2.99 12.68 1.95
CA LEU A 137 -3.64 11.89 0.90
C LEU A 137 -4.65 12.72 0.07
N ALA A 138 -5.35 13.68 0.67
CA ALA A 138 -6.25 14.59 -0.03
C ALA A 138 -5.48 15.57 -0.91
N VAL A 139 -4.41 16.19 -0.38
CA VAL A 139 -3.51 17.07 -1.14
C VAL A 139 -2.90 16.32 -2.32
N MET A 140 -2.36 15.11 -2.13
CA MET A 140 -1.84 14.28 -3.23
C MET A 140 -2.87 13.94 -4.31
N GLN A 141 -4.18 13.91 -3.99
CA GLN A 141 -5.25 13.69 -4.96
C GLN A 141 -5.62 14.99 -5.69
N GLN A 142 -5.61 16.12 -5.00
CA GLN A 142 -5.81 17.46 -5.57
C GLN A 142 -4.67 17.81 -6.53
N GLU A 143 -3.41 17.71 -6.09
CA GLU A 143 -2.21 17.89 -6.92
C GLU A 143 -2.27 17.04 -8.20
N GLN A 144 -2.71 15.79 -8.10
CA GLN A 144 -2.85 14.92 -9.27
C GLN A 144 -3.97 15.39 -10.21
N ALA A 145 -5.13 15.78 -9.68
CA ALA A 145 -6.24 16.30 -10.48
C ALA A 145 -5.88 17.63 -11.16
N GLU A 146 -5.16 18.51 -10.47
CA GLU A 146 -4.62 19.76 -11.01
C GLU A 146 -3.58 19.49 -12.11
N ARG A 147 -2.66 18.53 -11.92
CA ARG A 147 -1.72 18.11 -12.98
C ARG A 147 -2.43 17.53 -14.20
N GLU A 148 -3.52 16.78 -14.01
CA GLU A 148 -4.33 16.24 -15.10
C GLU A 148 -5.15 17.34 -15.82
N ALA A 149 -5.65 18.34 -15.10
CA ALA A 149 -6.41 19.48 -15.66
C ALA A 149 -5.52 20.52 -16.36
N ASN A 150 -4.36 20.86 -15.78
CA ASN A 150 -3.44 21.88 -16.28
C ASN A 150 -2.46 21.34 -17.35
N ASN A 151 -2.65 20.11 -17.81
CA ASN A 151 -1.79 19.46 -18.79
C ASN A 151 -1.86 20.16 -20.16
N GLN A 152 -0.80 20.90 -20.50
CA GLN A 152 -0.68 21.64 -21.76
C GLN A 152 -0.56 20.73 -23.00
N ASN A 153 -0.23 19.45 -22.83
CA ASN A 153 -0.11 18.53 -23.95
C ASN A 153 -1.49 18.04 -24.42
N PRO A 154 -1.94 18.36 -25.66
CA PRO A 154 -3.24 17.92 -26.17
C PRO A 154 -3.35 16.40 -26.40
N TRP A 155 -2.23 15.68 -26.30
CA TRP A 155 -2.10 14.25 -26.55
C TRP A 155 -1.97 13.44 -25.26
N THR A 156 -3.10 13.18 -24.59
CA THR A 156 -3.13 12.29 -23.41
C THR A 156 -3.13 10.81 -23.83
N PHE A 157 -2.47 9.96 -23.04
CA PHE A 157 -2.45 8.51 -23.31
C PHE A 157 -3.86 7.91 -23.35
N LYS A 158 -4.74 8.39 -22.44
CA LYS A 158 -6.16 8.03 -22.38
C LYS A 158 -6.89 8.29 -23.70
N ARG A 159 -6.65 9.44 -24.35
CA ARG A 159 -7.23 9.80 -25.65
C ARG A 159 -6.71 8.88 -26.76
N ILE A 160 -5.39 8.73 -26.87
CA ILE A 160 -4.71 7.90 -27.89
C ILE A 160 -5.18 6.44 -27.83
N ALA A 161 -5.16 5.83 -26.65
CA ALA A 161 -5.53 4.43 -26.45
C ALA A 161 -7.03 4.18 -26.69
N ARG A 162 -7.91 5.08 -26.22
CA ARG A 162 -9.37 4.98 -26.44
C ARG A 162 -9.73 5.13 -27.92
N SER A 163 -9.12 6.07 -28.64
CA SER A 163 -9.41 6.29 -30.06
C SER A 163 -8.67 5.33 -31.00
N ASN A 164 -7.83 4.42 -30.49
CA ASN A 164 -6.96 3.54 -31.28
C ASN A 164 -6.11 4.29 -32.31
N MET A 165 -5.61 5.47 -31.95
CA MET A 165 -4.80 6.28 -32.86
C MET A 165 -3.55 5.49 -33.30
N LEU A 166 -3.19 5.59 -34.58
CA LEU A 166 -2.05 4.89 -35.19
C LEU A 166 -2.09 3.35 -35.01
N GLY A 167 -3.27 2.76 -34.73
CA GLY A 167 -3.40 1.31 -34.50
C GLY A 167 -2.75 0.82 -33.19
N ILE A 168 -2.50 1.72 -32.23
CA ILE A 168 -1.73 1.44 -31.00
C ILE A 168 -2.27 0.25 -30.18
N ARG A 169 -3.56 -0.10 -30.29
CA ARG A 169 -4.15 -1.27 -29.61
C ARG A 169 -3.56 -2.62 -30.06
N LYS A 170 -2.78 -2.66 -31.15
CA LYS A 170 -2.00 -3.85 -31.53
C LYS A 170 -0.85 -4.15 -30.56
N VAL A 171 -0.37 -3.15 -29.81
CA VAL A 171 0.79 -3.28 -28.89
C VAL A 171 0.47 -3.03 -27.41
N ILE A 172 -0.59 -2.29 -27.07
CA ILE A 172 -1.00 -2.07 -25.67
C ILE A 172 -1.93 -3.16 -25.14
N SER A 173 -1.97 -3.33 -23.83
CA SER A 173 -2.87 -4.28 -23.16
C SER A 173 -4.31 -3.74 -23.10
N PRO A 174 -5.35 -4.60 -23.13
CA PRO A 174 -6.72 -4.18 -22.81
C PRO A 174 -6.84 -3.48 -21.44
N PHE A 175 -5.98 -3.84 -20.47
CA PHE A 175 -5.95 -3.19 -19.16
C PHE A 175 -5.50 -1.73 -19.21
N ASP A 176 -4.71 -1.32 -20.22
CA ASP A 176 -4.20 0.06 -20.34
C ASP A 176 -5.31 1.06 -20.67
N LEU A 177 -6.43 0.60 -21.25
CA LEU A 177 -7.64 1.40 -21.46
C LEU A 177 -8.28 1.85 -20.13
N HIS A 178 -8.17 1.04 -19.07
CA HIS A 178 -8.63 1.36 -17.71
C HIS A 178 -7.54 2.05 -16.88
N ASN A 179 -6.31 1.53 -16.95
CA ASN A 179 -5.16 2.00 -16.16
C ASN A 179 -4.58 3.33 -16.67
N HIS A 180 -4.96 3.78 -17.87
CA HIS A 180 -4.50 5.00 -18.52
C HIS A 180 -2.96 5.11 -18.60
N GLY A 181 -2.29 3.96 -18.70
CA GLY A 181 -0.83 3.87 -18.75
C GLY A 181 -0.11 4.15 -17.43
N ARG A 182 -0.82 4.47 -16.33
CA ARG A 182 -0.21 4.79 -15.03
C ARG A 182 0.40 3.56 -14.33
N TYR A 183 0.21 2.38 -14.89
CA TYR A 183 0.70 1.10 -14.37
C TYR A 183 1.51 0.36 -15.42
N THR A 184 2.66 -0.18 -15.00
CA THR A 184 3.49 -1.10 -15.79
C THR A 184 3.67 -2.39 -15.00
N GLY A 185 2.85 -3.40 -15.29
CA GLY A 185 2.81 -4.64 -14.52
C GLY A 185 2.42 -4.39 -13.06
N LYS A 186 3.38 -4.55 -12.14
CA LYS A 186 3.19 -4.31 -10.68
C LYS A 186 3.50 -2.88 -10.23
N PHE A 187 4.19 -2.10 -11.07
CA PHE A 187 4.68 -0.77 -10.74
C PHE A 187 3.63 0.29 -11.09
N PHE A 188 3.59 1.34 -10.27
CA PHE A 188 2.76 2.53 -10.47
C PHE A 188 3.67 3.71 -10.74
N ASN A 189 3.37 4.48 -11.78
CA ASN A 189 4.11 5.68 -12.12
C ASN A 189 3.28 6.91 -11.70
N PRO A 190 3.61 7.58 -10.59
CA PRO A 190 2.79 8.68 -10.07
C PRO A 190 2.78 9.87 -11.02
N ASP A 191 3.90 10.13 -11.72
CA ASP A 191 4.08 11.33 -12.53
C ASP A 191 3.37 11.31 -13.89
N ARG A 192 2.71 10.19 -14.23
CA ARG A 192 1.98 10.05 -15.49
C ARG A 192 0.55 10.58 -15.35
N VAL A 193 0.21 11.49 -16.27
CA VAL A 193 -1.12 12.09 -16.52
C VAL A 193 -1.71 11.63 -17.86
#